data_AF-A0A1I9Y3H6-F1
#
_entry.id   AF-A0A1I9Y3H6-F1
#
_cell.length_a   1.000
_cell.length_b   1.000
_cell.length_c   1.000
_cell.angle_alpha   90.00
_cell.angle_beta   90.00
_cell.angle_gamma   90.00
#
_symmetry.space_group_name_H-M   'P 1'
#
loop_
_entity.id
_entity.type
_entity.pdbx_description
1 polymer ?
#
loop_
_entity_poly.entity_id
_entity_poly.type
_entity_poly.pdbx_seq_one_letter_code
_entity_poly.pdbx_strand_id
1 'polypeptide(L)'
;MTLPKLFQNPFRRWLSRSGGARPTVLVKQLHERDRRRMMKHFLSLERSDRLLRFGSALPDELVAQYVQKMDFSRDMIYGVYNSLFKLVGVGHLAFAPKDQSPAKSVVTDKEQVAEFGVSVSKSMRGMGVGSKLFERAAIHCRNNDVDTLYMHCLSSNKTMMHIAKKAGMEIQRDYGEADAYLKLLPPNPSSMLQEAVQEQFAMFDYTFKANARAAYKLFERLPGRKKLVLPPPPPPAE
;
A
#
# COMPACT_ATOMS: atom_id res chain seq x y z
N MET A 1 28.77 30.36 10.72
CA MET A 1 28.31 30.02 9.35
C MET A 1 27.84 28.57 9.34
N THR A 2 26.54 28.36 9.37
CA THR A 2 25.87 27.05 9.48
C THR A 2 25.65 26.47 8.09
N LEU A 3 26.16 25.26 7.82
CA LEU A 3 25.96 24.58 6.54
C LEU A 3 24.46 24.32 6.24
N PRO A 4 24.02 24.45 4.98
CA PRO A 4 22.62 24.26 4.60
C PRO A 4 22.18 22.78 4.69
N LYS A 5 20.94 22.58 5.14
CA LYS A 5 20.25 21.30 5.36
C LYS A 5 19.90 20.53 4.07
N LEU A 6 20.85 20.37 3.14
CA LEU A 6 20.60 19.78 1.81
C LEU A 6 20.95 18.28 1.68
N PHE A 7 21.37 17.62 2.77
CA PHE A 7 21.76 16.19 2.75
C PHE A 7 21.08 15.37 3.86
N GLN A 8 19.79 15.58 4.13
CA GLN A 8 19.03 14.65 4.96
C GLN A 8 18.29 13.64 4.10
N ASN A 9 18.74 12.38 4.15
CA ASN A 9 18.02 11.25 3.58
C ASN A 9 16.57 11.24 4.13
N PRO A 10 15.53 11.45 3.29
CA PRO A 10 14.14 11.55 3.76
C PRO A 10 13.65 10.26 4.42
N PHE A 11 14.35 9.15 4.19
CA PHE A 11 14.06 7.83 4.76
C PHE A 11 14.76 7.56 6.11
N ARG A 12 15.61 8.47 6.63
CA ARG A 12 16.35 8.21 7.90
C ARG A 12 15.43 8.11 9.11
N ARG A 13 14.31 8.82 9.09
CA ARG A 13 13.30 8.82 10.17
C ARG A 13 12.48 7.52 10.22
N TRP A 14 12.58 6.70 9.18
CA TRP A 14 11.91 5.40 9.06
C TRP A 14 12.75 4.23 9.58
N LEU A 15 14.07 4.37 9.62
CA LEU A 15 15.00 3.36 10.12
C LEU A 15 15.05 3.28 11.66
N SER A 16 14.52 4.27 12.39
CA SER A 16 14.80 4.47 13.83
C SER A 16 13.61 4.28 14.78
N ARG A 17 12.56 3.53 14.42
CA ARG A 17 11.47 3.21 15.38
C ARG A 17 11.12 1.73 15.43
N SER A 18 12.01 0.95 16.03
CA SER A 18 11.68 -0.35 16.63
C SER A 18 11.48 -0.13 18.14
N GLY A 19 10.23 0.07 18.57
CA GLY A 19 9.90 0.30 19.97
C GLY A 19 8.38 0.17 20.19
N GLY A 20 7.95 -1.06 20.51
CA GLY A 20 6.56 -1.46 20.76
C GLY A 20 6.14 -2.64 19.88
N ALA A 21 5.43 -3.62 20.47
CA ALA A 21 4.95 -4.88 19.87
C ALA A 21 3.91 -4.69 18.76
N ARG A 22 4.23 -3.90 17.72
CA ARG A 22 3.43 -3.77 16.51
C ARG A 22 3.77 -4.95 15.59
N PRO A 23 2.77 -5.62 14.99
CA PRO A 23 3.02 -6.71 14.07
C PRO A 23 3.84 -6.21 12.88
N THR A 24 4.86 -6.98 12.51
CA THR A 24 5.69 -6.71 11.34
C THR A 24 4.82 -6.64 10.10
N VAL A 25 4.83 -5.50 9.42
CA VAL A 25 4.11 -5.30 8.16
C VAL A 25 5.05 -5.65 7.01
N LEU A 26 4.76 -6.76 6.34
CA LEU A 26 5.47 -7.19 5.14
C LEU A 26 4.62 -6.90 3.90
N VAL A 27 5.24 -6.26 2.93
CA VAL A 27 4.61 -5.78 1.70
C VAL A 27 5.08 -6.66 0.56
N LYS A 28 4.16 -7.42 -0.03
CA LYS A 28 4.43 -8.35 -1.13
C LYS A 28 3.96 -7.72 -2.44
N GLN A 29 4.73 -7.86 -3.52
CA GLN A 29 4.19 -7.60 -4.86
C GLN A 29 3.03 -8.57 -5.18
N LEU A 30 1.95 -8.06 -5.76
CA LEU A 30 0.82 -8.85 -6.24
C LEU A 30 0.92 -9.00 -7.76
N HIS A 31 0.47 -10.14 -8.27
CA HIS A 31 0.42 -10.41 -9.70
C HIS A 31 -1.01 -10.72 -10.14
N GLU A 32 -1.22 -10.93 -11.43
CA GLU A 32 -2.52 -11.25 -12.01
C GLU A 32 -3.24 -12.42 -11.29
N ARG A 33 -2.51 -13.45 -10.85
CA ARG A 33 -3.08 -14.55 -10.06
C ARG A 33 -3.75 -14.12 -8.74
N ASP A 34 -3.37 -12.96 -8.22
CA ASP A 34 -3.93 -12.38 -6.98
C ASP A 34 -5.19 -11.54 -7.24
N ARG A 35 -5.63 -11.36 -8.50
CA ARG A 35 -6.78 -10.51 -8.89
C ARG A 35 -8.05 -10.80 -8.08
N ARG A 36 -8.35 -12.08 -7.83
CA ARG A 36 -9.50 -12.48 -7.00
C ARG A 36 -9.37 -11.99 -5.55
N ARG A 37 -8.17 -11.92 -4.99
CA ARG A 37 -7.93 -11.43 -3.62
C ARG A 37 -8.08 -9.92 -3.55
N MET A 38 -7.61 -9.20 -4.58
CA MET A 38 -7.84 -7.76 -4.71
C MET A 38 -9.32 -7.43 -4.86
N MET A 39 -10.04 -8.15 -5.72
CA MET A 39 -11.49 -8.03 -5.86
C MET A 39 -12.19 -8.14 -4.49
N LYS A 40 -11.88 -9.21 -3.76
CA LYS A 40 -12.43 -9.41 -2.42
C LYS A 40 -12.08 -8.29 -1.44
N HIS A 41 -10.84 -7.79 -1.50
CA HIS A 41 -10.41 -6.67 -0.65
C HIS A 41 -11.22 -5.40 -0.94
N PHE A 42 -11.30 -4.97 -2.20
CA PHE A 42 -11.99 -3.75 -2.58
C PHE A 42 -13.51 -3.82 -2.35
N LEU A 43 -14.13 -4.97 -2.64
CA LEU A 43 -15.55 -5.17 -2.36
C LEU A 43 -15.85 -5.15 -0.86
N SER A 44 -14.90 -5.54 -0.01
CA SER A 44 -15.06 -5.48 1.46
C SER A 44 -14.88 -4.08 2.07
N LEU A 45 -14.51 -3.07 1.27
CA LEU A 45 -14.37 -1.69 1.76
C LEU A 45 -15.75 -1.08 2.01
N GLU A 46 -15.88 -0.36 3.14
CA GLU A 46 -17.06 0.44 3.46
C GLU A 46 -17.23 1.56 2.41
N ARG A 47 -18.46 2.08 2.24
CA ARG A 47 -18.77 3.13 1.25
C ARG A 47 -17.85 4.36 1.38
N SER A 48 -17.57 4.78 2.61
CA SER A 48 -16.67 5.89 2.93
C SER A 48 -15.22 5.59 2.53
N ASP A 49 -14.76 4.36 2.67
CA ASP A 49 -13.40 3.96 2.28
C ASP A 49 -13.24 3.90 0.77
N ARG A 50 -14.30 3.50 0.04
CA ARG A 50 -14.33 3.57 -1.43
C ARG A 50 -14.23 5.02 -1.91
N LEU A 51 -14.95 5.94 -1.27
CA LEU A 51 -14.82 7.37 -1.53
C LEU A 51 -13.38 7.86 -1.35
N LEU A 52 -12.72 7.49 -0.24
CA LEU A 52 -11.35 7.90 0.02
C LEU A 52 -10.32 7.26 -0.92
N ARG A 53 -10.59 6.06 -1.46
CA ARG A 53 -9.69 5.33 -2.35
C ARG A 53 -9.85 5.70 -3.81
N PHE A 54 -11.08 5.94 -4.27
CA PHE A 54 -11.42 6.09 -5.68
C PHE A 54 -11.89 7.51 -6.02
N GLY A 55 -11.87 8.45 -5.08
CA GLY A 55 -12.44 9.79 -5.23
C GLY A 55 -13.97 9.82 -5.23
N SER A 56 -14.62 8.65 -5.32
CA SER A 56 -16.07 8.49 -5.32
C SER A 56 -16.48 7.18 -4.66
N ALA A 57 -17.72 7.11 -4.16
CA ALA A 57 -18.26 5.91 -3.55
C ALA A 57 -18.69 4.89 -4.64
N LEU A 58 -17.72 4.21 -5.26
CA LEU A 58 -17.97 3.29 -6.36
C LEU A 58 -18.90 2.12 -5.94
N PRO A 59 -19.93 1.79 -6.74
CA PRO A 59 -20.71 0.56 -6.60
C PRO A 59 -19.87 -0.68 -6.95
N ASP A 60 -20.37 -1.86 -6.57
CA ASP A 60 -19.64 -3.13 -6.69
C ASP A 60 -19.24 -3.43 -8.14
N GLU A 61 -20.09 -3.10 -9.11
CA GLU A 61 -19.86 -3.32 -10.53
C GLU A 61 -18.67 -2.49 -11.04
N LEU A 62 -18.57 -1.21 -10.62
CA LEU A 62 -17.45 -0.34 -11.01
C LEU A 62 -16.17 -0.73 -10.29
N VAL A 63 -16.25 -1.19 -9.04
CA VAL A 63 -15.09 -1.80 -8.35
C VAL A 63 -14.62 -3.04 -9.10
N ALA A 64 -15.54 -3.87 -9.59
CA ALA A 64 -15.18 -5.06 -10.33
C ALA A 64 -14.49 -4.73 -11.67
N GLN A 65 -15.04 -3.77 -12.42
CA GLN A 65 -14.42 -3.27 -13.65
C GLN A 65 -13.04 -2.65 -13.39
N TYR A 66 -12.89 -1.88 -12.31
CA TYR A 66 -11.60 -1.32 -11.91
C TYR A 66 -10.55 -2.42 -11.72
N VAL A 67 -10.89 -3.47 -10.96
CA VAL A 67 -9.98 -4.60 -10.71
C VAL A 67 -9.70 -5.41 -11.98
N GLN A 68 -10.64 -5.50 -12.92
CA GLN A 68 -10.43 -6.18 -14.21
C GLN A 68 -9.50 -5.39 -15.14
N LYS A 69 -9.59 -4.05 -15.12
CA LYS A 69 -8.77 -3.15 -15.96
C LYS A 69 -7.35 -2.92 -15.43
N MET A 70 -7.02 -3.41 -14.23
CA MET A 70 -5.65 -3.34 -13.71
C MET A 70 -4.69 -4.06 -14.66
N ASP A 71 -3.67 -3.32 -15.10
CA ASP A 71 -2.61 -3.78 -15.99
C ASP A 71 -1.36 -4.12 -15.15
N PHE A 72 -1.11 -5.41 -14.97
CA PHE A 72 0.02 -5.92 -14.19
C PHE A 72 1.36 -5.88 -14.94
N SER A 73 1.32 -5.58 -16.25
CA SER A 73 2.54 -5.40 -17.05
C SER A 73 3.09 -3.98 -16.94
N ARG A 74 2.19 -3.00 -16.77
CA ARG A 74 2.51 -1.60 -16.60
C ARG A 74 2.61 -1.18 -15.14
N ASP A 75 1.60 -1.55 -14.33
CA ASP A 75 1.43 -1.05 -12.98
C ASP A 75 2.01 -2.01 -11.95
N MET A 76 2.52 -1.46 -10.84
CA MET A 76 2.94 -2.25 -9.69
C MET A 76 1.87 -2.26 -8.60
N ILE A 77 1.43 -3.45 -8.21
CA ILE A 77 0.47 -3.63 -7.15
C ILE A 77 1.15 -4.33 -5.97
N TYR A 78 0.93 -3.81 -4.78
CA TYR A 78 1.44 -4.35 -3.54
C TYR A 78 0.31 -4.75 -2.60
N GLY A 79 0.55 -5.78 -1.80
CA GLY A 79 -0.41 -6.35 -0.86
C GLY A 79 0.19 -6.63 0.50
N VAL A 80 -0.62 -6.47 1.54
CA VAL A 80 -0.30 -6.89 2.91
C VAL A 80 -1.29 -7.95 3.35
N TYR A 81 -0.75 -9.06 3.87
CA TYR A 81 -1.55 -10.17 4.39
C TYR A 81 -1.49 -10.22 5.92
N ASN A 82 -2.64 -10.34 6.57
CA ASN A 82 -2.69 -10.59 8.01
C ASN A 82 -2.34 -12.05 8.35
N SER A 83 -2.29 -12.37 9.65
CA SER A 83 -2.02 -13.72 10.16
C SER A 83 -3.02 -14.78 9.67
N LEU A 84 -4.25 -14.38 9.34
CA LEU A 84 -5.30 -15.25 8.78
C LEU A 84 -5.22 -15.40 7.25
N PHE A 85 -4.14 -14.92 6.63
CA PHE A 85 -3.91 -14.95 5.19
C PHE A 85 -4.99 -14.24 4.36
N LYS A 86 -5.60 -13.19 4.94
CA LYS A 86 -6.49 -12.26 4.25
C LYS A 86 -5.71 -11.04 3.78
N LEU A 87 -5.98 -10.59 2.55
CA LEU A 87 -5.42 -9.36 1.99
C LEU A 87 -6.10 -8.16 2.67
N VAL A 88 -5.33 -7.44 3.48
CA VAL A 88 -5.81 -6.36 4.37
C VAL A 88 -5.36 -4.97 3.96
N GLY A 89 -4.45 -4.88 3.00
CA GLY A 89 -4.03 -3.61 2.42
C GLY A 89 -3.57 -3.81 1.00
N VAL A 90 -3.87 -2.86 0.14
CA VAL A 90 -3.47 -2.84 -1.27
C VAL A 90 -2.91 -1.45 -1.59
N GLY A 91 -1.69 -1.41 -2.12
CA GLY A 91 -1.10 -0.22 -2.72
C GLY A 91 -1.04 -0.44 -4.23
N HIS A 92 -1.51 0.53 -5.01
CA HIS A 92 -1.46 0.50 -6.46
C HIS A 92 -0.59 1.68 -6.91
N LEU A 93 0.52 1.36 -7.54
CA LEU A 93 1.45 2.28 -8.15
C LEU A 93 1.21 2.23 -9.66
N ALA A 94 0.45 3.18 -10.18
CA ALA A 94 0.10 3.27 -11.59
C ALA A 94 1.13 4.11 -12.33
N PHE A 95 1.62 3.63 -13.46
CA PHE A 95 2.57 4.37 -14.30
C PHE A 95 1.87 4.93 -15.52
N ALA A 96 2.22 6.16 -15.87
CA ALA A 96 1.75 6.80 -17.09
C ALA A 96 2.88 7.60 -17.73
N PRO A 97 2.89 7.71 -19.07
CA PRO A 97 3.67 8.73 -19.77
C PRO A 97 3.38 10.12 -19.20
N LYS A 98 4.40 10.98 -19.12
CA LYS A 98 4.30 12.33 -18.55
C LYS A 98 3.20 13.18 -19.20
N ASP A 99 3.02 13.07 -20.51
CA ASP A 99 2.01 13.76 -21.32
C ASP A 99 0.57 13.30 -21.01
N GLN A 100 0.42 12.09 -20.50
CA GLN A 100 -0.86 11.47 -20.12
C GLN A 100 -1.10 11.50 -18.61
N SER A 101 -0.17 12.08 -17.84
CA SER A 101 -0.30 12.23 -16.41
C SER A 101 -1.52 13.09 -16.06
N PRO A 102 -2.43 12.63 -15.17
CA PRO A 102 -3.48 13.49 -14.63
C PRO A 102 -2.89 14.67 -13.84
N ALA A 103 -1.67 14.52 -13.33
CA ALA A 103 -0.96 15.52 -12.58
C ALA A 103 -0.18 16.45 -13.53
N LYS A 104 -0.92 17.34 -14.21
CA LYS A 104 -0.38 18.32 -15.18
C LYS A 104 0.67 19.27 -14.58
N SER A 105 0.71 19.37 -13.26
CA SER A 105 1.69 20.17 -12.50
C SER A 105 2.92 19.39 -12.04
N VAL A 106 3.06 18.10 -12.39
CA VAL A 106 4.27 17.32 -12.07
C VAL A 106 5.44 17.86 -12.90
N VAL A 107 6.29 18.63 -12.24
CA VAL A 107 7.62 18.95 -12.76
C VAL A 107 8.45 17.68 -12.66
N THR A 108 8.77 17.01 -13.77
CA THR A 108 9.66 15.84 -13.85
C THR A 108 10.53 15.95 -15.10
N ASP A 109 11.77 15.48 -15.00
CA ASP A 109 12.69 15.38 -16.16
C ASP A 109 12.63 13.99 -16.81
N LYS A 110 11.72 13.13 -16.35
CA LYS A 110 11.53 11.75 -16.81
C LYS A 110 10.30 11.62 -17.71
N GLU A 111 10.34 10.62 -18.58
CA GLU A 111 9.25 10.29 -19.51
C GLU A 111 8.04 9.67 -18.79
N GLN A 112 8.22 9.18 -17.56
CA GLN A 112 7.20 8.51 -16.78
C GLN A 112 6.97 9.18 -15.44
N VAL A 113 5.70 9.20 -15.05
CA VAL A 113 5.24 9.53 -13.70
C VAL A 113 4.61 8.31 -13.05
N ALA A 114 4.58 8.30 -11.72
CA ALA A 114 3.88 7.27 -10.97
C ALA A 114 2.88 7.88 -10.00
N GLU A 115 1.65 7.37 -9.99
CA GLU A 115 0.60 7.73 -9.04
C GLU A 115 0.40 6.60 -8.03
N PHE A 116 0.32 6.96 -6.75
CA PHE A 116 0.09 6.00 -5.67
C PHE A 116 -1.30 6.10 -5.05
N GLY A 117 -2.07 5.02 -5.17
CA GLY A 117 -3.34 4.83 -4.48
C GLY A 117 -3.26 3.71 -3.44
N VAL A 118 -3.85 3.89 -2.25
CA VAL A 118 -3.79 2.89 -1.17
C VAL A 118 -5.13 2.67 -0.48
N SER A 119 -5.44 1.42 -0.16
CA SER A 119 -6.56 1.01 0.69
C SER A 119 -6.09 0.11 1.82
N VAL A 120 -6.67 0.28 3.01
CA VAL A 120 -6.37 -0.53 4.19
C VAL A 120 -7.67 -0.89 4.89
N SER A 121 -7.88 -2.18 5.12
CA SER A 121 -9.00 -2.72 5.87
C SER A 121 -9.02 -2.13 7.28
N LYS A 122 -10.23 -1.86 7.79
CA LYS A 122 -10.46 -1.26 9.12
C LYS A 122 -9.66 -1.91 10.24
N SER A 123 -9.58 -3.24 10.25
CA SER A 123 -8.86 -4.04 11.25
C SER A 123 -7.34 -3.84 11.30
N MET A 124 -6.74 -3.18 10.29
CA MET A 124 -5.29 -2.98 10.19
C MET A 124 -4.90 -1.49 10.10
N ARG A 125 -5.84 -0.57 10.35
CA ARG A 125 -5.57 0.87 10.47
C ARG A 125 -4.77 1.17 11.73
N GLY A 126 -3.99 2.25 11.71
CA GLY A 126 -3.09 2.60 12.82
C GLY A 126 -1.85 1.73 12.97
N MET A 127 -1.77 0.60 12.26
CA MET A 127 -0.64 -0.35 12.33
C MET A 127 0.51 -0.02 11.38
N GLY A 128 0.44 1.10 10.65
CA GLY A 128 1.48 1.53 9.72
C GLY A 128 1.42 0.88 8.33
N VAL A 129 0.37 0.12 8.01
CA VAL A 129 0.20 -0.57 6.71
C VAL A 129 0.26 0.39 5.52
N GLY A 130 -0.54 1.45 5.53
CA GLY A 130 -0.58 2.41 4.42
C GLY A 130 0.78 3.09 4.20
N SER A 131 1.45 3.45 5.31
CA SER A 131 2.82 3.95 5.23
C SER A 131 3.73 2.92 4.54
N LYS A 132 3.76 1.67 5.01
CA LYS A 132 4.69 0.65 4.49
C LYS A 132 4.47 0.34 3.01
N LEU A 133 3.20 0.37 2.56
CA LEU A 133 2.86 0.30 1.14
C LEU A 133 3.45 1.48 0.36
N PHE A 134 3.32 2.70 0.88
CA PHE A 134 3.90 3.89 0.26
C PHE A 134 5.44 3.83 0.20
N GLU A 135 6.10 3.38 1.27
CA GLU A 135 7.57 3.22 1.29
C GLU A 135 8.04 2.24 0.20
N ARG A 136 7.38 1.08 0.10
CA ARG A 136 7.69 0.07 -0.94
C ARG A 136 7.54 0.66 -2.34
N ALA A 137 6.49 1.43 -2.58
CA ALA A 137 6.25 2.09 -3.85
C ALA A 137 7.31 3.17 -4.16
N ALA A 138 7.66 4.02 -3.19
CA ALA A 138 8.68 5.06 -3.37
C ALA A 138 10.08 4.48 -3.68
N ILE A 139 10.45 3.38 -3.03
CA ILE A 139 11.70 2.66 -3.33
C ILE A 139 11.67 2.11 -4.77
N HIS A 140 10.55 1.51 -5.16
CA HIS A 140 10.41 0.95 -6.50
C HIS A 140 10.50 2.05 -7.58
N CYS A 141 9.79 3.17 -7.42
CA CYS A 141 9.91 4.31 -8.33
C CYS A 141 11.35 4.79 -8.47
N ARG A 142 12.04 4.97 -7.33
CA ARG A 142 13.44 5.38 -7.29
C ARG A 142 14.36 4.45 -8.08
N ASN A 143 14.06 3.15 -8.07
CA ASN A 143 14.84 2.13 -8.75
C ASN A 143 14.43 1.90 -10.21
N ASN A 144 13.30 2.47 -10.67
CA ASN A 144 12.72 2.26 -12.01
C ASN A 144 12.53 3.59 -12.77
N ASP A 145 13.55 4.44 -12.73
CA ASP A 145 13.66 5.69 -13.51
C ASP A 145 12.50 6.70 -13.34
N VAL A 146 11.79 6.66 -12.21
CA VAL A 146 10.80 7.68 -11.83
C VAL A 146 11.38 8.60 -10.77
N ASP A 147 11.46 9.90 -11.08
CA ASP A 147 12.01 10.91 -10.18
C ASP A 147 10.94 11.59 -9.29
N THR A 148 9.66 11.36 -9.57
CA THR A 148 8.54 12.02 -8.89
C THR A 148 7.40 11.04 -8.65
N LEU A 149 7.09 10.80 -7.38
CA LEU A 149 5.92 10.03 -6.96
C LEU A 149 4.77 10.99 -6.61
N TYR A 150 3.66 10.84 -7.31
CA TYR A 150 2.46 11.64 -7.16
C TYR A 150 1.38 10.91 -6.35
N MET A 151 0.55 11.68 -5.66
CA MET A 151 -0.60 11.20 -4.94
C MET A 151 -1.70 12.25 -4.95
N HIS A 152 -2.87 11.88 -5.44
CA HIS A 152 -4.08 12.68 -5.34
C HIS A 152 -4.98 12.16 -4.21
N CYS A 153 -5.54 13.05 -3.39
CA CYS A 153 -6.54 12.65 -2.40
C CYS A 153 -7.46 13.79 -1.98
N LEU A 154 -8.62 13.45 -1.40
CA LEU A 154 -9.48 14.44 -0.74
C LEU A 154 -8.72 15.09 0.43
N SER A 155 -8.79 16.42 0.57
CA SER A 155 -8.15 17.17 1.66
C SER A 155 -8.62 16.72 3.06
N SER A 156 -9.80 16.11 3.13
CA SER A 156 -10.41 15.52 4.33
C SER A 156 -9.86 14.14 4.68
N ASN A 157 -9.10 13.48 3.80
CA ASN A 157 -8.48 12.18 4.02
C ASN A 157 -7.28 12.28 4.98
N LYS A 158 -7.56 12.46 6.28
CA LYS A 158 -6.55 12.66 7.33
C LYS A 158 -5.45 11.59 7.33
N THR A 159 -5.79 10.34 7.00
CA THR A 159 -4.82 9.22 6.93
C THR A 159 -3.84 9.41 5.78
N MET A 160 -4.33 9.71 4.59
CA MET A 160 -3.48 9.94 3.41
C MET A 160 -2.65 11.22 3.58
N MET A 161 -3.25 12.30 4.11
CA MET A 161 -2.51 13.52 4.45
C MET A 161 -1.41 13.27 5.48
N HIS A 162 -1.63 12.36 6.43
CA HIS A 162 -0.60 11.97 7.39
C HIS A 162 0.54 11.21 6.71
N ILE A 163 0.23 10.30 5.78
CA ILE A 163 1.25 9.59 4.98
C ILE A 163 2.09 10.59 4.17
N ALA A 164 1.44 11.52 3.45
CA ALA A 164 2.11 12.56 2.67
C ALA A 164 3.09 13.38 3.52
N LYS A 165 2.60 13.95 4.63
CA LYS A 165 3.40 14.76 5.55
C LYS A 165 4.55 13.96 6.15
N LYS A 166 4.30 12.70 6.52
CA LYS A 166 5.34 11.82 7.09
C LYS A 166 6.42 11.47 6.08
N ALA A 167 6.04 11.32 4.80
CA ALA A 167 6.96 11.06 3.70
C ALA A 167 7.74 12.31 3.25
N GLY A 168 7.35 13.50 3.73
CA GLY A 168 7.98 14.76 3.31
C GLY A 168 7.53 15.20 1.92
N MET A 169 6.32 14.80 1.49
CA MET A 169 5.75 15.27 0.24
C MET A 169 5.44 16.76 0.31
N GLU A 170 5.66 17.47 -0.79
CA GLU A 170 5.08 18.78 -1.01
C GLU A 170 3.58 18.61 -1.22
N ILE A 171 2.75 19.37 -0.49
CA ILE A 171 1.29 19.22 -0.50
C ILE A 171 0.68 20.54 -0.96
N GLN A 172 -0.09 20.47 -2.03
CA GLN A 172 -0.88 21.56 -2.58
C GLN A 172 -2.36 21.23 -2.36
N ARG A 173 -3.13 22.19 -1.85
CA ARG A 173 -4.56 22.00 -1.54
C ARG A 173 -5.36 22.93 -2.40
N ASP A 174 -6.37 22.40 -3.08
CA ASP A 174 -7.29 23.18 -3.87
C ASP A 174 -8.70 22.57 -3.85
N TYR A 175 -9.73 23.40 -3.81
CA TYR A 175 -11.16 23.01 -3.85
C TYR A 175 -11.58 21.75 -3.06
N GLY A 176 -10.99 21.49 -1.89
CA GLY A 176 -11.34 20.30 -1.06
C GLY A 176 -10.59 19.02 -1.43
N GLU A 177 -9.68 19.10 -2.39
CA GLU A 177 -8.73 18.08 -2.81
C GLU A 177 -7.31 18.46 -2.35
N ALA A 178 -6.38 17.53 -2.50
CA ALA A 178 -4.99 17.70 -2.15
C ALA A 178 -4.12 16.86 -3.09
N ASP A 179 -3.22 17.54 -3.78
CA ASP A 179 -2.15 16.95 -4.56
C ASP A 179 -0.88 16.92 -3.73
N ALA A 180 -0.18 15.78 -3.77
CA ALA A 180 1.06 15.59 -3.06
C ALA A 180 2.14 15.03 -3.98
N TYR A 181 3.34 15.60 -3.89
CA TYR A 181 4.49 15.24 -4.72
C TYR A 181 5.70 14.88 -3.87
N LEU A 182 6.34 13.75 -4.18
CA LEU A 182 7.61 13.35 -3.59
C LEU A 182 8.69 13.31 -4.67
N LYS A 183 9.69 14.19 -4.56
CA LYS A 183 10.92 14.08 -5.34
C LYS A 183 11.77 12.95 -4.81
N LEU A 184 12.11 12.03 -5.70
CA LEU A 184 12.90 10.83 -5.41
C LEU A 184 14.36 11.11 -5.77
N LEU A 185 15.24 10.60 -4.91
CA LEU A 185 16.67 10.61 -5.18
C LEU A 185 17.00 9.55 -6.24
N PRO A 186 18.10 9.70 -7.00
CA PRO A 186 18.55 8.68 -7.95
C PRO A 186 18.75 7.30 -7.30
N PRO A 187 18.61 6.20 -8.08
CA PRO A 187 18.89 4.85 -7.57
C PRO A 187 20.32 4.73 -7.02
N ASN A 188 20.50 3.90 -5.99
CA ASN A 188 21.83 3.56 -5.49
C ASN A 188 21.87 2.08 -5.03
N PRO A 189 23.06 1.49 -4.80
CA PRO A 189 23.17 0.08 -4.43
C PRO A 189 22.36 -0.29 -3.17
N SER A 190 22.25 0.63 -2.20
CA SER A 190 21.46 0.39 -0.98
C SER A 190 19.96 0.37 -1.22
N SER A 191 19.42 1.21 -2.12
CA SER A 191 17.99 1.20 -2.47
C SER A 191 17.62 -0.04 -3.29
N MET A 192 18.52 -0.49 -4.16
CA MET A 192 18.36 -1.74 -4.92
C MET A 192 18.36 -2.96 -3.99
N LEU A 193 19.32 -3.04 -3.06
CA LEU A 193 19.38 -4.12 -2.08
C LEU A 193 18.15 -4.11 -1.15
N GLN A 194 17.71 -2.93 -0.70
CA GLN A 194 16.54 -2.78 0.15
C GLN A 194 15.27 -3.33 -0.53
N GLU A 195 15.07 -3.04 -1.82
CA GLU A 195 13.96 -3.58 -2.60
C GLU A 195 13.99 -5.10 -2.68
N ALA A 196 15.14 -5.68 -3.04
CA ALA A 196 15.30 -7.13 -3.17
C ALA A 196 15.03 -7.86 -1.84
N VAL A 197 15.57 -7.34 -0.74
CA VAL A 197 15.39 -7.92 0.61
C VAL A 197 13.93 -7.82 1.07
N GLN A 198 13.26 -6.69 0.81
CA GLN A 198 11.85 -6.53 1.14
C GLN A 198 10.96 -7.56 0.42
N GLU A 199 11.21 -7.78 -0.88
CA GLU A 199 10.47 -8.77 -1.65
C GLU A 199 10.71 -10.19 -1.12
N GLN A 200 11.97 -10.54 -0.85
CA GLN A 200 12.32 -11.88 -0.37
C GLN A 200 11.64 -12.20 0.97
N PHE A 201 11.67 -11.29 1.94
CA PHE A 201 10.98 -11.50 3.22
C PHE A 201 9.46 -11.60 3.06
N ALA A 202 8.88 -10.77 2.19
CA ALA A 202 7.45 -10.81 1.93
C ALA A 202 7.02 -12.12 1.24
N MET A 203 7.84 -12.65 0.32
CA MET A 203 7.60 -13.95 -0.31
C MET A 203 7.68 -15.11 0.69
N PHE A 204 8.65 -15.10 1.60
CA PHE A 204 8.75 -16.12 2.64
C PHE A 204 7.55 -16.11 3.58
N ASP A 205 7.17 -14.94 4.10
CA ASP A 205 5.98 -14.78 4.96
C ASP A 205 4.69 -15.21 4.25
N TYR A 206 4.54 -14.81 2.98
CA TYR A 206 3.40 -15.23 2.16
C TYR A 206 3.33 -16.75 2.03
N THR A 207 4.44 -17.39 1.67
CA THR A 207 4.50 -18.84 1.45
C THR A 207 4.20 -19.60 2.74
N PHE A 208 4.75 -19.13 3.87
CA PHE A 208 4.44 -19.67 5.19
C PHE A 208 2.94 -19.57 5.52
N LYS A 209 2.34 -18.39 5.37
CA LYS A 209 0.90 -18.18 5.62
C LYS A 209 0.02 -18.98 4.67
N ALA A 210 0.42 -19.13 3.41
CA ALA A 210 -0.29 -19.93 2.42
C ALA A 210 -0.32 -21.41 2.80
N ASN A 211 0.85 -21.96 3.17
CA ASN A 211 1.01 -23.34 3.58
C ASN A 211 0.27 -23.63 4.89
N ALA A 212 0.37 -22.75 5.89
CA ALA A 212 -0.38 -22.87 7.14
C ALA A 212 -1.90 -22.89 6.89
N ARG A 213 -2.42 -22.03 6.00
CA ARG A 213 -3.84 -22.02 5.63
C ARG A 213 -4.25 -23.28 4.87
N ALA A 214 -3.39 -23.80 4.00
CA ALA A 214 -3.65 -25.04 3.27
C ALA A 214 -3.70 -26.25 4.20
N ALA A 215 -2.73 -26.37 5.11
CA ALA A 215 -2.67 -27.40 6.14
C ALA A 215 -3.91 -27.36 7.06
N TYR A 216 -4.31 -26.16 7.52
CA TYR A 216 -5.51 -25.99 8.31
C TYR A 216 -6.78 -26.45 7.56
N LYS A 217 -6.93 -26.10 6.29
CA LYS A 217 -8.08 -26.55 5.48
C LYS A 217 -8.09 -28.06 5.25
N LEU A 218 -6.92 -28.67 5.08
CA LEU A 218 -6.81 -30.13 4.98
C LEU A 218 -7.21 -30.79 6.30
N PHE A 219 -6.73 -30.25 7.41
CA PHE A 219 -7.06 -30.70 8.77
C PHE A 219 -8.57 -30.59 9.09
N GLU A 220 -9.25 -29.53 8.62
CA GLU A 220 -10.70 -29.35 8.74
C GLU A 220 -11.52 -30.35 7.90
N ARG A 221 -10.95 -30.88 6.81
CA ARG A 221 -11.63 -31.81 5.90
C ARG A 221 -11.50 -33.28 6.31
N LEU A 222 -10.67 -33.59 7.31
CA LEU A 222 -10.52 -34.95 7.82
C LEU A 222 -11.80 -35.38 8.58
N PRO A 223 -12.39 -36.55 8.28
CA PRO A 223 -13.59 -37.04 8.95
C PRO A 223 -13.32 -37.26 10.45
N GLY A 224 -14.26 -36.83 11.30
CA GLY A 224 -14.22 -37.06 12.75
C GLY A 224 -13.93 -35.85 13.65
N ARG A 225 -13.91 -34.60 13.14
CA ARG A 225 -13.64 -33.40 13.97
C ARG A 225 -14.84 -32.49 14.18
N LYS A 226 -15.07 -32.12 15.45
CA LYS A 226 -15.97 -31.04 15.87
C LYS A 226 -15.42 -29.69 15.40
N LYS A 227 -16.26 -28.82 14.82
CA LYS A 227 -15.92 -27.41 14.58
C LYS A 227 -15.40 -26.81 15.89
N LEU A 228 -14.21 -26.22 15.88
CA LEU A 228 -13.78 -25.35 16.98
C LEU A 228 -14.71 -24.13 16.98
N VAL A 229 -15.72 -24.16 17.85
CA VAL A 229 -16.55 -23.01 18.17
C VAL A 229 -15.71 -22.11 19.05
N LEU A 230 -15.32 -20.95 18.54
CA LEU A 230 -14.70 -19.91 19.36
C LEU A 230 -15.73 -19.46 20.41
N PRO A 231 -15.33 -19.27 21.67
CA PRO A 231 -16.23 -18.74 22.70
C PRO A 231 -16.73 -17.34 22.30
N PRO A 232 -17.96 -16.97 22.68
CA PRO A 232 -18.49 -15.64 22.41
C PRO A 232 -17.59 -14.56 23.04
N PRO A 233 -17.50 -13.37 22.42
CA PRO A 233 -16.72 -12.27 22.98
C PRO A 233 -17.25 -11.87 24.36
N PRO A 234 -16.37 -11.45 25.29
CA PRO A 234 -16.80 -10.95 26.60
C PRO A 234 -17.73 -9.74 26.42
N PRO A 235 -18.71 -9.56 27.33
CA PRO A 235 -19.59 -8.39 27.30
C PRO A 235 -18.77 -7.09 27.39
N PRO A 236 -19.24 -5.99 26.81
CA PRO A 236 -18.58 -4.69 26.93
C PRO A 236 -18.48 -4.31 28.41
N ALA A 237 -17.32 -3.80 28.81
CA ALA A 237 -17.12 -3.24 30.15
C ALA A 237 -18.02 -2.02 30.33
N GLU A 238 -18.75 -1.99 31.45
CA GLU A 238 -19.55 -0.85 31.93
C GLU A 238 -18.70 0.38 32.23
#